data_AF-A0A3Q0QY64-F1
#
_entry.id   AF-A0A3Q0QY64-F1
#
_cell.length_a   1.000
_cell.length_b   1.000
_cell.length_c   1.000
_cell.angle_alpha   90.00
_cell.angle_beta   90.00
_cell.angle_gamma   90.00
#
_symmetry.space_group_name_H-M   'P 1'
#
loop_
_entity.id
_entity.type
_entity.pdbx_description
1 polymer ?
#
loop_
_entity_poly.entity_id
_entity_poly.type
_entity_poly.pdbx_seq_one_letter_code
_entity_poly.pdbx_strand_id
1 'polypeptide(L)'
;MAGRMVEDDLFDSILLAEERFRGEGYQEGFEKGTRRGLQDGRRHGAVHGARLSCEMSFYYGFAVTWKCLLRHSTDAKSRKRVKALETLLGLIQSSPIDDPQSEKLRDDMDKLRAKFRQVRTVLSSSLFPDLTTFFILVMLPFADFRQ
;
A
#
# COMPACT_ATOMS: atom_id res chain seq x y z
N MET A 1 -11.10 13.21 -65.08
CA MET A 1 -12.09 13.60 -64.06
C MET A 1 -11.37 14.51 -63.08
N ALA A 2 -11.64 15.80 -63.16
CA ALA A 2 -10.96 16.85 -62.41
C ALA A 2 -11.18 16.68 -60.90
N GLY A 3 -10.11 16.83 -60.14
CA GLY A 3 -10.15 16.87 -58.68
C GLY A 3 -11.07 17.99 -58.23
N ARG A 4 -12.18 17.61 -57.62
CA ARG A 4 -13.00 18.53 -56.84
C ARG A 4 -12.21 18.76 -55.55
N MET A 5 -11.34 19.76 -55.58
CA MET A 5 -10.90 20.41 -54.36
C MET A 5 -12.19 20.85 -53.68
N VAL A 6 -12.51 20.24 -52.54
CA VAL A 6 -13.53 20.76 -51.65
C VAL A 6 -12.97 22.11 -51.21
N GLU A 7 -13.41 23.18 -51.86
CA GLU A 7 -13.29 24.52 -51.28
C GLU A 7 -14.06 24.42 -49.96
N ASP A 8 -13.33 24.37 -48.84
CA ASP A 8 -13.90 24.70 -47.53
C ASP A 8 -14.60 26.05 -47.73
N ASP A 9 -15.93 26.06 -47.70
CA ASP A 9 -16.70 27.27 -48.00
C ASP A 9 -16.30 28.34 -46.98
N LEU A 10 -16.13 29.60 -47.39
CA LEU A 10 -15.53 30.65 -46.54
C LEU A 10 -16.26 30.82 -45.20
N PHE A 11 -17.54 30.47 -45.16
CA PHE A 11 -18.41 30.52 -43.99
C PHE A 11 -18.62 29.17 -43.28
N ASP A 12 -18.21 28.03 -43.87
CA ASP A 12 -18.33 26.70 -43.24
C ASP A 12 -17.53 26.62 -41.95
N SER A 13 -16.37 27.29 -41.91
CA SER A 13 -15.55 27.41 -40.70
C SER A 13 -16.27 28.09 -39.54
N ILE A 14 -17.19 29.03 -39.82
CA ILE A 14 -18.00 29.74 -38.83
C ILE A 14 -19.26 28.95 -38.49
N LEU A 15 -19.94 28.41 -39.51
CA LEU A 15 -21.19 27.65 -39.35
C LEU A 15 -20.96 26.34 -38.57
N LEU A 16 -19.83 25.67 -38.83
CA LEU A 16 -19.45 24.40 -38.19
C LEU A 16 -18.53 24.60 -36.98
N ALA A 17 -18.25 25.85 -36.58
CA ALA A 17 -17.35 26.16 -35.47
C ALA A 17 -17.78 25.48 -34.17
N GLU A 18 -19.07 25.49 -33.85
CA GLU A 18 -19.61 24.87 -32.63
C GLU A 18 -19.36 23.35 -32.61
N GLU A 19 -19.68 22.64 -33.69
CA GLU A 19 -19.48 21.19 -33.80
C GLU A 19 -18.00 20.83 -33.73
N ARG A 20 -17.15 21.63 -34.38
CA ARG A 20 -15.69 21.46 -34.33
C ARG A 20 -15.14 21.66 -32.92
N PHE A 21 -15.45 22.77 -32.26
CA PHE A 21 -14.98 23.02 -30.90
C PHE A 21 -15.52 22.01 -29.89
N ARG A 22 -16.74 21.52 -30.08
CA ARG A 22 -17.30 20.42 -29.28
C ARG A 22 -16.50 19.14 -29.47
N GLY A 23 -16.19 18.77 -30.72
CA GLY A 23 -15.38 17.60 -31.05
C GLY A 23 -13.95 17.70 -30.53
N GLU A 24 -13.30 18.84 -30.76
CA GLU A 24 -11.94 19.14 -30.27
C GLU A 24 -11.88 19.12 -28.74
N GLY A 25 -12.84 19.77 -28.07
CA GLY A 25 -12.93 19.77 -26.61
C GLY A 25 -13.21 18.40 -26.01
N TYR A 26 -14.06 17.59 -26.65
CA TYR A 26 -14.28 16.19 -26.25
C TYR A 26 -13.00 15.37 -26.38
N GLN A 27 -12.34 15.43 -27.54
CA GLN A 27 -11.13 14.66 -27.81
C GLN A 27 -10.00 15.06 -26.85
N GLU A 28 -9.76 16.35 -26.69
CA GLU A 28 -8.76 16.89 -25.76
C GLU A 28 -9.08 16.48 -24.31
N GLY A 29 -10.34 16.59 -23.91
CA GLY A 29 -10.81 16.19 -22.58
C GLY A 29 -10.62 14.69 -22.33
N PHE A 30 -10.97 13.85 -23.30
CA PHE A 30 -10.83 12.40 -23.24
C PHE A 30 -9.37 11.96 -23.15
N GLU A 31 -8.49 12.53 -23.98
CA GLU A 31 -7.06 12.23 -23.97
C GLU A 31 -6.40 12.67 -22.66
N LYS A 32 -6.68 13.91 -22.22
CA LYS A 32 -6.17 14.40 -20.93
C LYS A 32 -6.69 13.59 -19.75
N GLY A 33 -7.97 13.25 -19.76
CA GLY A 33 -8.63 12.46 -18.72
C GLY A 33 -8.03 11.06 -18.62
N THR A 34 -7.92 10.36 -19.75
CA THR A 34 -7.29 9.03 -19.84
C THR A 34 -5.86 9.04 -19.32
N ARG A 35 -5.04 10.00 -19.77
CA ARG A 35 -3.65 10.12 -19.35
C ARG A 35 -3.53 10.37 -17.84
N ARG A 36 -4.30 11.31 -17.31
CA ARG A 36 -4.30 11.63 -15.86
C ARG A 36 -4.77 10.44 -15.04
N GLY A 37 -5.90 9.83 -15.40
CA GLY A 37 -6.44 8.67 -14.70
C GLY A 37 -5.44 7.50 -14.64
N LEU A 38 -4.73 7.22 -15.74
CA LEU A 38 -3.71 6.18 -15.77
C LEU A 38 -2.49 6.52 -14.91
N GLN A 39 -2.06 7.78 -14.88
CA GLN A 39 -0.93 8.21 -14.06
C GLN A 39 -1.28 8.15 -12.57
N ASP A 40 -2.44 8.69 -12.20
CA ASP A 40 -2.91 8.76 -10.83
C ASP A 40 -3.21 7.36 -10.29
N GLY A 41 -3.87 6.50 -11.08
CA GLY A 41 -4.13 5.12 -10.71
C GLY A 41 -2.85 4.32 -10.46
N ARG A 42 -1.84 4.44 -11.35
CA ARG A 42 -0.54 3.78 -11.17
C ARG A 42 0.19 4.29 -9.92
N ARG A 43 0.25 5.61 -9.74
CA ARG A 43 0.90 6.20 -8.56
C ARG A 43 0.21 5.79 -7.28
N HIS A 44 -1.12 5.82 -7.25
CA HIS A 44 -1.92 5.43 -6.10
C HIS A 44 -1.68 3.96 -5.74
N GLY A 45 -1.79 3.05 -6.72
CA GLY A 45 -1.54 1.63 -6.51
C GLY A 45 -0.13 1.33 -6.01
N ALA A 46 0.89 1.98 -6.60
CA ALA A 46 2.28 1.80 -6.20
C ALA A 46 2.54 2.26 -4.76
N VAL A 47 2.08 3.47 -4.40
CA VAL A 47 2.24 4.01 -3.04
C VAL A 47 1.47 3.18 -2.02
N HIS A 48 0.21 2.84 -2.33
CA HIS A 48 -0.65 2.07 -1.44
C HIS A 48 -0.08 0.66 -1.19
N GLY A 49 0.31 -0.04 -2.26
CA GLY A 49 0.91 -1.36 -2.18
C GLY A 49 2.24 -1.34 -1.42
N ALA A 50 3.13 -0.40 -1.73
CA ALA A 50 4.43 -0.26 -1.05
C ALA A 50 4.25 -0.02 0.46
N ARG A 51 3.28 0.82 0.84
CA ARG A 51 2.92 1.03 2.24
C ARG A 51 2.48 -0.30 2.83
N LEU A 52 1.39 -0.90 2.37
CA LEU A 52 0.89 -2.17 2.90
C LEU A 52 1.99 -3.23 3.07
N SER A 53 2.81 -3.45 2.03
CA SER A 53 3.89 -4.44 2.06
C SER A 53 4.97 -4.11 3.09
N CYS A 54 5.32 -2.83 3.27
CA CYS A 54 6.30 -2.43 4.29
C CYS A 54 5.78 -2.73 5.70
N GLU A 55 4.46 -2.59 5.95
CA GLU A 55 3.88 -2.83 7.27
C GLU A 55 3.95 -4.31 7.63
N MET A 56 3.49 -5.15 6.70
CA MET A 56 3.49 -6.60 6.86
C MET A 56 4.91 -7.14 7.00
N SER A 57 5.83 -6.67 6.15
CA SER A 57 7.24 -7.08 6.18
C SER A 57 7.94 -6.65 7.45
N PHE A 58 7.63 -5.45 7.98
CA PHE A 58 8.15 -5.00 9.27
C PHE A 58 7.69 -5.92 10.40
N TYR A 59 6.40 -6.24 10.49
CA TYR A 59 5.90 -7.16 11.52
C TYR A 59 6.48 -8.56 11.39
N TYR A 60 6.65 -9.04 10.16
CA TYR A 60 7.29 -10.33 9.88
C TYR A 60 8.74 -10.35 10.34
N GLY A 61 9.55 -9.38 9.91
CA GLY A 61 10.96 -9.26 10.25
C GLY A 61 11.16 -9.10 11.77
N PHE A 62 10.32 -8.29 12.41
CA PHE A 62 10.27 -8.18 13.87
C PHE A 62 10.03 -9.55 14.51
N ALA A 63 8.98 -10.26 14.09
CA ALA A 63 8.59 -11.52 14.71
C ALA A 63 9.66 -12.60 14.56
N VAL A 64 10.25 -12.73 13.37
CA VAL A 64 11.35 -13.68 13.09
C VAL A 64 12.59 -13.36 13.92
N THR A 65 13.00 -12.09 13.97
CA THR A 65 14.18 -11.65 14.72
C THR A 65 14.03 -11.96 16.21
N TRP A 66 12.89 -11.59 16.81
CA TRP A 66 12.63 -11.87 18.21
C TRP A 66 12.48 -13.36 18.51
N LYS A 67 11.87 -14.12 17.61
CA LYS A 67 11.81 -15.58 17.75
C LYS A 67 13.21 -16.17 17.78
N CYS A 68 14.13 -15.70 16.93
CA CYS A 68 15.54 -16.11 16.89
C CYS A 68 16.26 -15.80 18.21
N LEU A 69 16.15 -14.57 18.71
CA LEU A 69 16.77 -14.14 19.97
C LEU A 69 16.28 -14.95 21.18
N LEU A 70 15.02 -15.37 21.18
CA LEU A 70 14.43 -16.14 22.27
C LEU A 70 14.69 -17.65 22.18
N ARG A 71 15.30 -18.17 21.09
CA ARG A 71 15.49 -19.62 20.87
C ARG A 71 16.23 -20.34 21.99
N HIS A 72 17.18 -19.67 22.64
CA HIS A 72 18.01 -20.27 23.69
C HIS A 72 17.47 -20.04 25.11
N SER A 73 16.38 -19.29 25.27
CA SER A 73 15.78 -19.02 26.56
C SER A 73 14.74 -20.09 26.93
N THR A 74 14.94 -20.80 28.04
CA THR A 74 14.09 -21.92 28.49
C THR A 74 13.04 -21.52 29.54
N ASP A 75 12.96 -20.23 29.88
CA ASP A 75 12.10 -19.74 30.95
C ASP A 75 10.60 -19.75 30.55
N ALA A 76 9.70 -19.87 31.53
CA ALA A 76 8.27 -19.91 31.23
C ALA A 76 7.75 -18.63 30.55
N LYS A 77 8.41 -17.47 30.75
CA LYS A 77 8.06 -16.22 30.07
C LYS A 77 8.57 -16.20 28.63
N SER A 78 9.72 -16.80 28.29
CA SER A 78 10.15 -16.94 26.89
C SER A 78 9.17 -17.78 26.07
N ARG A 79 8.68 -18.90 26.61
CA ARG A 79 7.70 -19.74 25.90
C ARG A 79 6.42 -18.98 25.57
N LYS A 80 5.92 -18.16 26.51
CA LYS A 80 4.76 -17.29 26.27
C LYS A 80 5.04 -16.25 25.17
N ARG A 81 6.23 -15.63 25.20
CA ARG A 81 6.68 -14.66 24.17
C ARG A 81 6.77 -15.30 22.79
N VAL A 82 7.40 -16.47 22.68
CA VAL A 82 7.52 -17.23 21.43
C VAL A 82 6.15 -17.59 20.86
N LYS A 83 5.22 -18.08 21.69
CA LYS A 83 3.86 -18.41 21.24
C LYS A 83 3.10 -17.18 20.71
N ALA A 84 3.28 -16.02 21.34
CA ALA A 84 2.69 -14.78 20.87
C ALA A 84 3.25 -14.35 19.50
N LEU A 85 4.57 -14.50 19.30
CA LEU A 85 5.25 -14.24 18.02
C LEU A 85 4.80 -15.22 16.92
N GLU A 86 4.62 -16.50 17.24
CA GLU A 86 4.10 -17.50 16.30
C GLU A 86 2.69 -17.20 15.86
N THR A 87 1.84 -16.73 16.78
CA THR A 87 0.48 -16.29 16.42
C THR A 87 0.52 -15.10 15.47
N LEU A 88 1.43 -14.14 15.70
CA LEU A 88 1.61 -12.99 14.81
C LEU A 88 2.08 -13.44 13.41
N LEU A 89 3.07 -14.33 13.33
CA LEU A 89 3.54 -14.90 12.06
C LEU A 89 2.43 -15.66 11.31
N GLY A 90 1.63 -16.45 12.03
CA GLY A 90 0.51 -17.18 11.45
C GLY A 90 -0.52 -16.25 10.82
N LEU A 91 -0.84 -15.13 11.48
CA LEU A 91 -1.74 -14.12 10.90
C LEU A 91 -1.16 -13.56 9.59
N ILE A 92 0.12 -13.17 9.57
CA ILE A 92 0.78 -12.62 8.38
C ILE A 92 0.73 -13.60 7.21
N GLN A 93 1.01 -14.89 7.47
CA GLN A 93 1.05 -15.93 6.43
C GLN A 93 -0.34 -16.32 5.91
N SER A 94 -1.39 -16.09 6.71
CA SER A 94 -2.77 -16.40 6.36
C SER A 94 -3.51 -15.27 5.64
N SER A 95 -2.92 -14.07 5.58
CA SER A 95 -3.54 -12.91 4.95
C SER A 95 -3.50 -13.03 3.43
N PRO A 96 -4.65 -12.97 2.72
CA PRO A 96 -4.68 -12.98 1.27
C PRO A 96 -4.18 -11.64 0.73
N ILE A 97 -3.00 -11.62 0.10
CA ILE A 97 -2.42 -10.42 -0.52
C ILE A 97 -2.97 -10.21 -1.94
N ASP A 98 -3.71 -11.20 -2.46
CA ASP A 98 -4.14 -11.26 -3.86
C ASP A 98 -5.12 -10.13 -4.26
N ASP A 99 -5.93 -9.64 -3.32
CA ASP A 99 -6.82 -8.49 -3.53
C ASP A 99 -6.53 -7.35 -2.54
N PRO A 100 -5.79 -6.31 -2.98
CA PRO A 100 -5.43 -5.16 -2.15
C PRO A 100 -6.63 -4.28 -1.77
N GLN A 101 -7.79 -4.43 -2.43
CA GLN A 101 -9.01 -3.68 -2.12
C GLN A 101 -9.97 -4.47 -1.21
N SER A 102 -9.67 -5.75 -0.93
CA SER A 102 -10.58 -6.60 -0.16
C SER A 102 -10.78 -6.08 1.27
N GLU A 103 -12.05 -6.09 1.71
CA GLU A 103 -12.41 -5.78 3.11
C GLU A 103 -11.72 -6.75 4.08
N LYS A 104 -11.58 -8.02 3.67
CA LYS A 104 -10.87 -9.05 4.43
C LYS A 104 -9.41 -8.69 4.72
N LEU A 105 -8.66 -8.19 3.74
CA LEU A 105 -7.28 -7.78 3.95
C LEU A 105 -7.18 -6.60 4.93
N ARG A 106 -8.14 -5.67 4.88
CA ARG A 106 -8.21 -4.54 5.81
C ARG A 106 -8.45 -5.01 7.24
N ASP A 107 -9.42 -5.89 7.44
CA ASP A 107 -9.69 -6.52 8.73
C ASP A 107 -8.48 -7.29 9.26
N ASP A 108 -7.80 -8.04 8.39
CA ASP A 108 -6.63 -8.81 8.74
C ASP A 108 -5.46 -7.89 9.12
N MET A 109 -5.28 -6.75 8.44
CA MET A 109 -4.32 -5.72 8.82
C MET A 109 -4.64 -5.10 10.18
N ASP A 110 -5.91 -4.84 10.49
CA ASP A 110 -6.30 -4.32 11.80
C ASP A 110 -6.09 -5.33 12.94
N LYS A 111 -6.40 -6.62 12.68
CA LYS A 111 -6.05 -7.73 13.59
C LYS A 111 -4.53 -7.81 13.77
N LEU A 112 -3.76 -7.65 12.70
CA LEU A 112 -2.31 -7.72 12.73
C LEU A 112 -1.71 -6.58 13.57
N ARG A 113 -2.18 -5.35 13.38
CA ARG A 113 -1.82 -4.18 14.21
C ARG A 113 -2.17 -4.40 15.68
N ALA A 114 -3.37 -4.90 15.97
CA ALA A 114 -3.79 -5.20 17.34
C ALA A 114 -2.90 -6.28 17.97
N LYS A 115 -2.60 -7.35 17.23
CA LYS A 115 -1.72 -8.43 17.69
C LYS A 115 -0.30 -7.94 17.92
N PHE A 116 0.23 -7.11 17.02
CA PHE A 116 1.55 -6.53 17.16
C PHE A 116 1.65 -5.67 18.43
N ARG A 117 0.65 -4.83 18.72
CA ARG A 117 0.59 -4.07 19.99
C ARG A 117 0.64 -4.99 21.21
N GLN A 118 -0.12 -6.09 21.19
CA GLN A 118 -0.09 -7.09 22.27
C GLN A 118 1.32 -7.71 22.41
N VAL A 119 1.93 -8.14 21.31
CA VAL A 119 3.28 -8.74 21.30
C VAL A 119 4.32 -7.77 21.85
N ARG A 120 4.26 -6.49 21.45
CA ARG A 120 5.16 -5.44 21.94
C ARG A 120 5.11 -5.34 23.47
N THR A 121 3.91 -5.27 24.05
CA THR A 121 3.72 -5.19 25.51
C THR A 121 4.28 -6.43 26.23
N VAL A 122 4.11 -7.62 25.66
CA VAL A 122 4.62 -8.86 26.25
C VAL A 122 6.16 -8.88 26.21
N LEU A 123 6.79 -8.36 25.15
CA LEU A 123 8.25 -8.31 25.00
C LEU A 123 8.91 -7.21 25.85
N SER A 124 8.31 -6.03 25.93
CA SER A 124 8.89 -4.86 26.64
C SER A 124 9.05 -5.06 28.15
N SER A 125 8.31 -5.99 28.74
CA SER A 125 8.38 -6.30 30.18
C SER A 125 9.65 -7.04 30.63
N SER A 126 10.51 -7.50 29.70
CA SER A 126 11.55 -8.47 30.06
C SER A 126 12.83 -8.50 29.20
N LEU A 127 12.97 -7.72 28.12
CA LEU A 127 14.21 -7.68 27.34
C LEU A 127 14.55 -6.25 26.92
N PHE A 128 15.74 -5.80 27.35
CA PHE A 128 16.43 -4.54 27.03
C PHE A 128 15.57 -3.42 26.40
N PRO A 129 15.19 -2.38 27.18
CA PRO A 129 14.51 -1.21 26.63
C PRO A 129 15.32 -0.53 25.50
N ASP A 130 16.63 -0.69 25.47
CA ASP A 130 17.53 -0.16 24.44
C ASP A 130 17.35 -0.81 23.06
N LEU A 131 17.46 -2.14 22.95
CA LEU A 131 17.45 -2.83 21.65
C LEU A 131 16.08 -2.77 20.95
N THR A 132 15.00 -2.82 21.72
CA THR A 132 13.64 -2.68 21.19
C THR A 132 13.39 -1.27 20.70
N THR A 133 13.89 -0.27 21.42
CA THR A 133 13.82 1.14 21.05
C THR A 133 14.70 1.42 19.84
N PHE A 134 15.87 0.80 19.73
CA PHE A 134 16.76 0.90 18.58
C PHE A 134 16.15 0.26 17.32
N PHE A 135 15.56 -0.93 17.41
CA PHE A 135 14.85 -1.55 16.28
C PHE A 135 13.65 -0.71 15.84
N ILE A 136 12.90 -0.17 16.81
CA ILE A 136 11.77 0.70 16.55
C ILE A 136 12.27 2.01 15.93
N LEU A 137 13.31 2.68 16.42
CA LEU A 137 13.84 3.95 15.90
C LEU A 137 14.55 3.84 14.55
N VAL A 138 15.27 2.75 14.30
CA VAL A 138 15.99 2.54 13.04
C VAL A 138 15.02 2.15 11.91
N MET A 139 13.93 1.46 12.22
CA MET A 139 12.92 1.06 11.24
C MET A 139 11.67 1.96 11.22
N LEU A 140 11.44 2.81 12.23
CA LEU A 140 10.35 3.81 12.24
C LEU A 140 10.37 4.80 11.07
N PRO A 141 11.52 5.30 10.58
CA PRO A 141 11.52 6.21 9.43
C PRO A 141 11.00 5.53 8.14
N PHE A 142 10.91 4.20 8.11
CA PHE A 142 10.21 3.43 7.07
C PHE A 142 8.74 3.11 7.41
N ALA A 143 8.33 3.33 8.66
CA ALA A 143 7.04 2.96 9.22
C ALA A 143 6.14 4.16 9.52
N ASP A 144 6.29 5.27 8.80
CA ASP A 144 5.30 6.36 8.81
C ASP A 144 4.02 5.90 8.09
N PHE A 145 3.29 5.02 8.78
CA PHE A 145 2.10 4.33 8.33
C PHE A 145 0.83 5.15 8.52
N ARG A 146 0.95 6.47 8.69
CA ARG A 146 -0.18 7.34 9.01
C ARG A 146 -0.20 8.63 8.17
N GLN A 147 -0.81 8.51 7.00
CA GLN A 147 -1.83 9.46 6.51
C GLN A 147 -3.06 8.70 6.06
#